data_AF-A0A2H6KKI7-F1
#
_entry.id   AF-A0A2H6KKI7-F1
#
_cell.length_a   1.000
_cell.length_b   1.000
_cell.length_c   1.000
_cell.angle_alpha   90.00
_cell.angle_beta   90.00
_cell.angle_gamma   90.00
#
_symmetry.space_group_name_H-M   'P 1'
#
loop_
_entity.id
_entity.type
_entity.pdbx_description
1 polymer ?
#
loop_
_entity_poly.entity_id
_entity_poly.type
_entity_poly.pdbx_seq_one_letter_code
_entity_poly.pdbx_strand_id
1 'polypeptide(L)'
;MYCGPSKFAEGIDIVKRILRDYDTTLTERTKNVNDSLSELSINLNDKYVTEVNSKISEPLEKQLTAWRDTVHNLEAEVNKIQTDNINVLDKSLRDRIMHEFMPVKSVVEHMRKSSTVHDFESKVRDVDVTLDRQRSYVRNVINDESRTVKDAVARHIYIMVEQTRRMKQNIEEHFKTINDRLDDAHDMITNFDSDYKAAITGKFHDIKTAVNNIYSQLDASKEGVGKLAGYVHREFEAIKNGVEKDNGSGGENGESIEKKWEDLQGHIRG
;
A
#
# COMPACT_ATOMS: atom_id res chain seq x y z
N MET A 1 -32.15 76.62 -97.78
CA MET A 1 -31.17 75.90 -96.93
C MET A 1 -31.92 75.38 -95.71
N TYR A 2 -32.30 74.10 -95.71
CA TYR A 2 -33.15 73.47 -94.69
C TYR A 2 -32.29 73.08 -93.46
N CYS A 3 -32.27 73.90 -92.41
CA CYS A 3 -31.53 73.64 -91.16
C CYS A 3 -32.34 72.93 -90.05
N GLY A 4 -33.65 72.70 -90.26
CA GLY A 4 -34.52 72.04 -89.27
C GLY A 4 -34.14 70.58 -88.97
N PRO A 5 -33.91 69.72 -89.98
CA PRO A 5 -33.58 68.31 -89.77
C PRO A 5 -32.22 68.10 -89.09
N SER A 6 -31.22 68.94 -89.41
CA SER A 6 -29.87 68.82 -88.88
C SER A 6 -29.78 69.17 -87.38
N LYS A 7 -30.47 70.23 -86.94
CA LYS A 7 -30.51 70.60 -85.51
C LYS A 7 -31.29 69.60 -84.66
N PHE A 8 -32.32 68.98 -85.24
CA PHE A 8 -33.07 67.91 -84.57
C PHE A 8 -32.24 66.63 -84.41
N ALA A 9 -31.47 66.26 -85.45
CA ALA A 9 -30.54 65.13 -85.37
C ALA A 9 -29.47 65.33 -84.28
N GLU A 10 -28.90 66.54 -84.19
CA GLU A 10 -27.93 66.91 -83.15
C GLU A 10 -28.52 66.80 -81.74
N GLY A 11 -29.76 67.27 -81.53
CA GLY A 11 -30.48 67.11 -80.28
C GLY A 11 -30.72 65.64 -79.89
N ILE A 12 -31.09 64.80 -80.87
CA ILE A 12 -31.24 63.35 -80.66
C ILE A 12 -29.91 62.72 -80.23
N ASP A 13 -28.80 63.08 -80.87
CA ASP A 13 -27.49 62.50 -80.55
C ASP A 13 -27.00 62.91 -79.16
N ILE A 14 -27.29 64.15 -78.72
CA ILE A 14 -27.04 64.60 -77.35
C ILE A 14 -27.86 63.77 -76.35
N VAL A 15 -29.16 63.59 -76.59
CA VAL A 15 -30.02 62.79 -75.70
C VAL A 15 -29.56 61.34 -75.65
N LYS A 16 -29.21 60.73 -76.79
CA LYS A 16 -28.64 59.37 -76.83
C LYS A 16 -27.38 59.25 -76.00
N ARG A 17 -26.47 60.23 -76.08
CA ARG A 17 -25.24 60.23 -75.28
C ARG A 17 -25.55 60.31 -73.78
N ILE A 18 -26.42 61.24 -73.38
CA ILE A 18 -26.82 61.39 -71.97
C ILE A 18 -27.47 60.11 -71.44
N LEU A 19 -28.37 59.49 -72.22
CA LEU A 19 -29.02 58.23 -71.83
C LEU A 19 -28.00 57.10 -71.69
N ARG A 20 -27.02 57.01 -72.59
CA ARG A 20 -25.96 55.99 -72.51
C ARG A 20 -25.06 56.20 -71.29
N ASP A 21 -24.66 57.44 -71.01
CA ASP A 21 -23.80 57.78 -69.88
C ASP A 21 -24.54 57.52 -68.54
N TYR A 22 -25.83 57.84 -68.50
CA TYR A 22 -26.71 57.53 -67.38
C TYR A 22 -26.84 56.02 -67.16
N ASP A 23 -27.13 55.25 -68.21
CA ASP A 23 -27.27 53.79 -68.14
C ASP A 23 -25.97 53.10 -67.66
N THR A 24 -24.83 53.59 -68.16
CA THR A 24 -23.51 53.12 -67.72
C THR A 24 -23.28 53.39 -66.23
N THR A 25 -23.55 54.62 -65.79
CA THR A 25 -23.38 55.03 -64.38
C THR A 25 -24.33 54.26 -63.46
N LEU A 26 -25.58 54.08 -63.87
CA LEU A 26 -26.59 53.34 -63.11
C LEU A 26 -26.19 51.87 -62.96
N THR A 27 -25.72 51.25 -64.04
CA THR A 27 -25.26 49.86 -64.05
C THR A 27 -24.07 49.68 -63.11
N GLU A 28 -23.09 50.58 -63.16
CA GLU A 28 -21.91 50.52 -62.29
C GLU A 28 -22.28 50.69 -60.81
N ARG A 29 -23.09 51.69 -60.46
CA ARG A 29 -23.49 51.91 -59.07
C ARG A 29 -24.36 50.77 -58.53
N THR A 30 -25.28 50.24 -59.34
CA THR A 30 -26.10 49.08 -58.97
C THR A 30 -25.24 47.85 -58.75
N LYS A 31 -24.22 47.64 -59.60
CA LYS A 31 -23.24 46.56 -59.42
C LYS A 31 -22.48 46.72 -58.09
N ASN A 32 -22.00 47.91 -57.76
CA ASN A 32 -21.27 48.14 -56.50
C ASN A 32 -22.10 47.81 -55.26
N VAL A 33 -23.41 48.14 -55.28
CA VAL A 33 -24.34 47.76 -54.21
C VAL A 33 -24.48 46.24 -54.12
N ASN A 34 -24.70 45.57 -55.26
CA ASN A 34 -24.81 44.10 -55.29
C ASN A 34 -23.54 43.41 -54.80
N ASP A 35 -22.38 43.86 -55.27
CA ASP A 35 -21.09 43.29 -54.91
C ASP A 35 -20.84 43.45 -53.40
N SER A 36 -21.10 44.64 -52.84
CA SER A 36 -20.89 44.90 -51.41
C SER A 36 -21.90 44.19 -50.50
N LEU A 37 -23.17 44.05 -50.92
CA LEU A 37 -24.15 43.26 -50.18
C LEU A 37 -23.84 41.76 -50.25
N SER A 38 -23.29 41.28 -51.37
CA SER A 38 -22.84 39.90 -51.52
C SER A 38 -21.62 39.63 -50.63
N GLU A 39 -20.67 40.56 -50.58
CA GLU A 39 -19.51 40.49 -49.68
C GLU A 39 -19.94 40.48 -48.21
N LEU A 40 -20.85 41.37 -47.80
CA LEU A 40 -21.41 41.36 -46.44
C LEU A 40 -22.05 40.01 -46.08
N SER A 41 -22.81 39.42 -47.01
CA SER A 41 -23.44 38.10 -46.81
C SER A 41 -22.40 36.99 -46.62
N ILE A 42 -21.30 37.02 -47.38
CA ILE A 42 -20.18 36.08 -47.24
C ILE A 42 -19.48 36.30 -45.89
N ASN A 43 -19.18 37.55 -45.54
CA ASN A 43 -18.51 37.89 -44.30
C ASN A 43 -19.33 37.49 -43.05
N LEU A 44 -20.65 37.65 -43.11
CA LEU A 44 -21.56 37.20 -42.05
C LEU A 44 -21.57 35.69 -41.87
N ASN A 45 -21.56 34.92 -42.97
CA ASN A 45 -21.63 33.46 -42.90
C ASN A 45 -20.32 32.79 -42.51
N ASP A 46 -19.18 33.40 -42.86
CA ASP A 46 -17.88 32.77 -42.68
C ASP A 46 -16.97 33.57 -41.74
N LYS A 47 -16.53 34.75 -42.18
CA LYS A 47 -15.51 35.55 -41.49
C LYS A 47 -15.87 35.85 -40.04
N TYR A 48 -17.01 36.51 -39.81
CA TYR A 48 -17.39 36.99 -38.48
C TYR A 48 -17.77 35.83 -37.54
N VAL A 49 -18.39 34.78 -38.07
CA VAL A 49 -18.70 33.55 -37.31
C VAL A 49 -17.40 32.86 -36.88
N THR A 50 -16.43 32.74 -37.79
CA THR A 50 -15.15 32.09 -37.53
C THR A 50 -14.30 32.89 -36.54
N GLU A 51 -14.27 34.22 -36.64
CA GLU A 51 -13.56 35.09 -35.69
C GLU A 51 -14.02 34.84 -34.25
N VAL A 52 -15.34 34.81 -34.03
CA VAL A 52 -15.93 34.57 -32.71
C VAL A 52 -15.68 33.15 -32.23
N ASN A 53 -15.94 32.16 -33.09
CA ASN A 53 -15.78 30.75 -32.74
C ASN A 53 -14.31 30.37 -32.43
N SER A 54 -13.34 31.08 -33.01
CA SER A 54 -11.92 30.85 -32.74
C SER A 54 -11.53 31.05 -31.27
N LYS A 55 -12.37 31.73 -30.48
CA LYS A 55 -12.12 32.05 -29.07
C LYS A 55 -12.95 31.22 -28.08
N ILE A 56 -13.76 30.27 -28.54
CA ILE A 56 -14.71 29.55 -27.68
C ILE A 56 -14.07 28.80 -26.50
N SER A 57 -12.80 28.42 -26.61
CA SER A 57 -12.03 27.72 -25.58
C SER A 57 -11.18 28.64 -24.70
N GLU A 58 -11.19 29.95 -24.95
CA GLU A 58 -10.46 30.95 -24.17
C GLU A 58 -11.29 31.43 -22.97
N PRO A 59 -10.69 32.14 -22.00
CA PRO A 59 -11.44 32.84 -20.95
C PRO A 59 -12.57 33.71 -21.52
N LEU A 60 -13.67 33.80 -20.78
CA LEU A 60 -14.87 34.55 -21.19
C LEU A 60 -14.54 36.02 -21.47
N GLU A 61 -13.58 36.62 -20.78
CA GLU A 61 -13.11 37.99 -21.04
C GLU A 61 -12.55 38.15 -22.47
N LYS A 62 -11.78 37.17 -22.93
CA LYS A 62 -11.26 37.17 -24.31
C LYS A 62 -12.36 36.89 -25.33
N GLN A 63 -13.33 36.03 -24.99
CA GLN A 63 -14.49 35.78 -25.85
C GLN A 63 -15.33 37.05 -26.03
N LEU A 64 -15.59 37.77 -24.94
CA LEU A 64 -16.32 39.04 -24.97
C LEU A 64 -15.58 40.11 -25.79
N THR A 65 -14.25 40.19 -25.63
CA THR A 65 -13.41 41.13 -26.41
C THR A 65 -13.51 40.84 -27.91
N ALA A 66 -13.35 39.57 -28.31
CA ALA A 66 -13.47 39.18 -29.71
C ALA A 66 -14.87 39.46 -30.28
N TRP A 67 -15.94 39.15 -29.53
CA TRP A 67 -17.31 39.49 -29.92
C TRP A 67 -17.49 40.99 -30.15
N ARG A 68 -16.95 41.82 -29.24
CA ARG A 68 -17.02 43.27 -29.34
C ARG A 68 -16.29 43.80 -30.57
N ASP A 69 -15.13 43.25 -30.90
CA ASP A 69 -14.33 43.66 -32.06
C ASP A 69 -14.99 43.22 -33.38
N THR A 70 -15.49 41.98 -33.45
CA THR A 70 -16.25 41.47 -34.60
C THR A 70 -17.47 42.35 -34.88
N VAL A 71 -18.27 42.67 -33.86
CA VAL A 71 -19.45 43.53 -34.02
C VAL A 71 -19.07 44.96 -34.42
N HIS A 72 -17.93 45.48 -33.94
CA HIS A 72 -17.43 46.79 -34.37
C HIS A 72 -17.06 46.82 -35.85
N ASN A 73 -16.38 45.78 -36.33
CA ASN A 73 -16.01 45.65 -37.74
C ASN A 73 -17.25 45.50 -38.64
N LEU A 74 -18.23 44.71 -38.20
CA LEU A 74 -19.51 44.56 -38.91
C LEU A 74 -20.28 45.88 -39.01
N GLU A 75 -20.32 46.66 -37.92
CA GLU A 75 -20.93 48.00 -37.93
C GLU A 75 -20.22 48.94 -38.91
N ALA A 76 -18.89 48.90 -38.96
CA ALA A 76 -18.11 49.70 -39.90
C ALA A 76 -18.40 49.32 -41.36
N GLU A 77 -18.49 48.02 -41.67
CA GLU A 77 -18.82 47.50 -43.00
C GLU A 77 -20.23 47.93 -43.43
N VAL A 78 -21.22 47.78 -42.55
CA VAL A 78 -22.61 48.18 -42.81
C VAL A 78 -22.72 49.69 -43.04
N ASN A 79 -22.04 50.51 -42.23
CA ASN A 79 -22.02 51.96 -42.42
C ASN A 79 -21.36 52.34 -43.75
N LYS A 80 -20.29 51.66 -44.15
CA LYS A 80 -19.62 51.89 -45.44
C LYS A 80 -20.52 51.58 -46.63
N ILE A 81 -21.29 50.49 -46.58
CA ILE A 81 -22.26 50.15 -47.64
C ILE A 81 -23.30 51.26 -47.78
N GLN A 82 -23.78 51.79 -46.66
CA GLN A 82 -24.71 52.91 -46.69
C GLN A 82 -24.10 54.15 -47.33
N THR A 83 -22.91 54.58 -46.90
CA THR A 83 -22.28 55.84 -47.32
C THR A 83 -21.77 55.79 -48.75
N ASP A 84 -21.10 54.71 -49.12
CA ASP A 84 -20.28 54.64 -50.33
C ASP A 84 -21.07 54.08 -51.51
N ASN A 85 -22.07 53.21 -51.25
CA ASN A 85 -22.81 52.51 -52.29
C ASN A 85 -24.29 52.91 -52.37
N ILE A 86 -25.02 52.94 -51.26
CA ILE A 86 -26.46 53.23 -51.28
C ILE A 86 -26.72 54.73 -51.46
N ASN A 87 -26.05 55.59 -50.71
CA ASN A 87 -26.28 57.04 -50.73
C ASN A 87 -25.91 57.71 -52.06
N VAL A 88 -25.08 57.06 -52.89
CA VAL A 88 -24.68 57.57 -54.21
C VAL A 88 -25.65 57.21 -55.34
N LEU A 89 -26.70 56.42 -55.07
CA LEU A 89 -27.73 56.10 -56.05
C LEU A 89 -28.64 57.30 -56.34
N ASP A 90 -29.39 57.23 -57.45
CA ASP A 90 -30.46 58.20 -57.69
C ASP A 90 -31.51 58.12 -56.57
N LYS A 91 -32.25 59.22 -56.38
CA LYS A 91 -33.19 59.37 -55.26
C LYS A 91 -34.18 58.20 -55.15
N SER A 92 -34.75 57.75 -56.27
CA SER A 92 -35.78 56.71 -56.26
C SER A 92 -35.20 55.35 -55.86
N LEU A 93 -34.07 54.98 -56.45
CA LEU A 93 -33.41 53.71 -56.16
C LEU A 93 -32.81 53.69 -54.74
N ARG A 94 -32.18 54.79 -54.33
CA ARG A 94 -31.66 54.99 -52.96
C ARG A 94 -32.76 54.77 -51.94
N ASP A 95 -33.89 55.47 -52.07
CA ASP A 95 -34.95 55.45 -51.05
C ASP A 95 -35.53 54.03 -50.89
N ARG A 96 -35.68 53.29 -52.01
CA ARG A 96 -36.13 51.89 -52.00
C ARG A 96 -35.12 50.95 -51.34
N ILE A 97 -33.84 51.03 -51.70
CA ILE A 97 -32.82 50.15 -51.13
C ILE A 97 -32.57 50.48 -49.66
N MET A 98 -32.55 51.76 -49.30
CA MET A 98 -32.39 52.20 -47.92
C MET A 98 -33.50 51.64 -47.02
N HIS A 99 -34.75 51.62 -47.48
CA HIS A 99 -35.87 51.05 -46.74
C HIS A 99 -35.61 49.58 -46.32
N GLU A 100 -35.09 48.76 -47.25
CA GLU A 100 -34.76 47.36 -46.99
C GLU A 100 -33.45 47.17 -46.21
N PHE A 101 -32.52 48.12 -46.33
CA PHE A 101 -31.22 48.07 -45.65
C PHE A 101 -31.29 48.52 -44.18
N MET A 102 -32.19 49.43 -43.84
CA MET A 102 -32.32 49.99 -42.49
C MET A 102 -32.53 48.94 -41.38
N PRO A 103 -33.35 47.89 -41.55
CA PRO A 103 -33.46 46.80 -40.59
C PRO A 103 -32.12 46.12 -40.28
N VAL A 104 -31.31 45.84 -41.31
CA VAL A 104 -29.97 45.22 -41.15
C VAL A 104 -29.07 46.13 -40.32
N LYS A 105 -29.04 47.42 -40.67
CA LYS A 105 -28.28 48.41 -39.91
C LYS A 105 -28.72 48.50 -38.45
N SER A 106 -30.03 48.56 -38.21
CA SER A 106 -30.57 48.68 -36.86
C SER A 106 -30.21 47.47 -35.97
N VAL A 107 -30.20 46.26 -36.53
CA VAL A 107 -29.80 45.05 -35.80
C VAL A 107 -28.32 45.13 -35.40
N VAL A 108 -27.45 45.55 -36.33
CA VAL A 108 -26.00 45.65 -36.07
C VAL A 108 -25.69 46.74 -35.04
N GLU A 109 -26.36 47.90 -35.10
CA GLU A 109 -26.25 48.94 -34.07
C GLU A 109 -26.72 48.44 -32.69
N HIS A 110 -27.80 47.63 -32.65
CA HIS A 110 -28.28 47.04 -31.40
C HIS A 110 -27.28 46.01 -30.83
N MET A 111 -26.69 45.18 -31.68
CA MET A 111 -25.60 44.28 -31.29
C MET A 111 -24.41 45.05 -30.73
N ARG A 112 -24.05 46.19 -31.34
CA ARG A 112 -22.94 47.04 -30.88
C ARG A 112 -23.20 47.62 -29.49
N LYS A 113 -24.40 48.12 -29.26
CA LYS A 113 -24.81 48.62 -27.94
C LYS A 113 -24.76 47.50 -26.90
N SER A 114 -25.20 46.30 -27.27
CA SER A 114 -25.19 45.13 -26.38
C SER A 114 -23.77 44.66 -26.04
N SER A 115 -22.82 44.73 -26.98
CA SER A 115 -21.43 44.30 -26.74
C SER A 115 -20.58 45.29 -25.94
N THR A 116 -21.10 46.49 -25.66
CA THR A 116 -20.39 47.58 -24.96
C THR A 116 -20.94 47.85 -23.56
N VAL A 117 -21.81 46.99 -23.04
CA VAL A 117 -22.35 47.10 -21.67
C VAL A 117 -21.26 46.79 -20.64
N HIS A 118 -20.70 47.83 -20.03
CA HIS A 118 -19.59 47.73 -19.07
C HIS A 118 -19.88 46.83 -17.85
N ASP A 119 -21.13 46.81 -17.37
CA ASP A 119 -21.53 45.93 -16.26
C ASP A 119 -21.32 44.44 -16.56
N PHE A 120 -21.36 44.07 -17.84
CA PHE A 120 -21.14 42.69 -18.27
C PHE A 120 -19.65 42.32 -18.25
N GLU A 121 -18.76 43.26 -18.56
CA GLU A 121 -17.30 43.05 -18.60
C GLU A 121 -16.75 42.65 -17.22
N SER A 122 -17.12 43.37 -16.16
CA SER A 122 -16.70 43.03 -14.80
C SER A 122 -17.19 41.65 -14.38
N LYS A 123 -18.47 41.34 -14.67
CA LYS A 123 -19.06 40.04 -14.31
C LYS A 123 -18.39 38.88 -15.04
N VAL A 124 -18.05 39.07 -16.31
CA VAL A 124 -17.33 38.09 -17.12
C VAL A 124 -15.95 37.79 -16.52
N ARG A 125 -15.20 38.83 -16.16
CA ARG A 125 -13.90 38.66 -15.48
C ARG A 125 -14.05 37.96 -14.12
N ASP A 126 -15.07 38.32 -13.34
CA ASP A 126 -15.33 37.69 -12.04
C ASP A 126 -15.66 36.20 -12.18
N VAL A 127 -16.38 35.81 -13.24
CA VAL A 127 -16.65 34.39 -13.55
C VAL A 127 -15.35 33.66 -13.88
N ASP A 128 -14.51 34.19 -14.77
CA ASP A 128 -13.22 33.58 -15.12
C ASP A 128 -12.35 33.37 -13.87
N VAL A 129 -12.21 34.41 -13.03
CA VAL A 129 -11.46 34.34 -11.77
C VAL A 129 -12.06 33.31 -10.81
N THR A 130 -13.38 33.24 -10.72
CA THR A 130 -14.08 32.28 -9.84
C THR A 130 -13.87 30.85 -10.33
N LEU A 131 -13.97 30.60 -11.63
CA LEU A 131 -13.74 29.30 -12.23
C LEU A 131 -12.29 28.83 -11.99
N ASP A 132 -11.31 29.71 -12.16
CA ASP A 132 -9.90 29.39 -11.90
C ASP A 132 -9.63 29.10 -10.42
N ARG A 133 -10.26 29.86 -9.50
CA ARG A 133 -10.19 29.60 -8.06
C ARG A 133 -10.82 28.26 -7.70
N GLN A 134 -12.00 27.96 -8.21
CA GLN A 134 -12.69 26.68 -7.97
C GLN A 134 -11.87 25.51 -8.53
N ARG A 135 -11.33 25.64 -9.74
CA ARG A 135 -10.46 24.64 -10.35
C ARG A 135 -9.22 24.38 -9.50
N SER A 136 -8.56 25.44 -9.04
CA SER A 136 -7.38 25.35 -8.17
C SER A 136 -7.72 24.69 -6.83
N TYR A 137 -8.84 25.09 -6.23
CA TYR A 137 -9.34 24.50 -4.99
C TYR A 137 -9.58 23.01 -5.13
N VAL A 138 -10.35 22.58 -6.14
CA VAL A 138 -10.64 21.16 -6.39
C VAL A 138 -9.36 20.37 -6.61
N ARG A 139 -8.42 20.89 -7.41
CA ARG A 139 -7.13 20.24 -7.63
C ARG A 139 -6.34 20.06 -6.33
N ASN A 140 -6.30 21.08 -5.48
CA ASN A 140 -5.59 21.00 -4.20
C ASN A 140 -6.23 19.99 -3.26
N VAL A 141 -7.56 20.00 -3.13
CA VAL A 141 -8.30 19.00 -2.33
C VAL A 141 -8.01 17.58 -2.83
N ILE A 142 -8.06 17.35 -4.15
CA ILE A 142 -7.72 16.02 -4.72
C ILE A 142 -6.29 15.60 -4.37
N ASN A 143 -5.33 16.52 -4.47
CA ASN A 143 -3.93 16.22 -4.17
C ASN A 143 -3.72 15.91 -2.68
N ASP A 144 -4.34 16.67 -1.79
CA ASP A 144 -4.24 16.50 -0.34
C ASP A 144 -4.89 15.19 0.12
N GLU A 145 -6.08 14.88 -0.39
CA GLU A 145 -6.75 13.60 -0.13
C GLU A 145 -5.96 12.42 -0.71
N SER A 146 -5.45 12.55 -1.95
CA SER A 146 -4.60 11.51 -2.55
C SER A 146 -3.34 11.25 -1.73
N ARG A 147 -2.70 12.29 -1.21
CA ARG A 147 -1.54 12.17 -0.32
C ARG A 147 -1.91 11.47 0.98
N THR A 148 -3.02 11.88 1.60
CA THR A 148 -3.52 11.28 2.84
C THR A 148 -3.77 9.77 2.67
N VAL A 149 -4.42 9.38 1.57
CA VAL A 149 -4.66 7.97 1.24
C VAL A 149 -3.34 7.22 1.02
N LYS A 150 -2.39 7.78 0.26
CA LYS A 150 -1.07 7.17 0.02
C LYS A 150 -0.31 6.94 1.32
N ASP A 151 -0.27 7.94 2.19
CA ASP A 151 0.43 7.88 3.47
C ASP A 151 -0.22 6.85 4.41
N ALA A 152 -1.56 6.76 4.41
CA ALA A 152 -2.28 5.74 5.17
C ALA A 152 -1.97 4.33 4.67
N VAL A 153 -2.04 4.10 3.36
CA VAL A 153 -1.74 2.80 2.75
C VAL A 153 -0.30 2.38 3.03
N ALA A 154 0.68 3.28 2.84
CA ALA A 154 2.09 3.00 3.11
C ALA A 154 2.31 2.61 4.58
N ARG A 155 1.68 3.31 5.52
CA ARG A 155 1.76 2.99 6.95
C ARG A 155 1.18 1.60 7.26
N HIS A 156 0.02 1.27 6.69
CA HIS A 156 -0.59 -0.05 6.91
C HIS A 156 0.26 -1.19 6.33
N ILE A 157 0.82 -1.02 5.13
CA ILE A 157 1.73 -1.99 4.53
C ILE A 157 2.96 -2.18 5.43
N TYR A 158 3.55 -1.08 5.91
CA TYR A 158 4.71 -1.16 6.81
C TYR A 158 4.39 -1.95 8.09
N ILE A 159 3.25 -1.67 8.74
CA ILE A 159 2.81 -2.39 9.94
C ILE A 159 2.63 -3.89 9.64
N MET A 160 2.00 -4.24 8.53
CA MET A 160 1.80 -5.64 8.13
C MET A 160 3.13 -6.37 7.94
N VAL A 161 4.08 -5.74 7.22
CA VAL A 161 5.41 -6.31 6.99
C VAL A 161 6.16 -6.55 8.30
N GLU A 162 6.14 -5.59 9.23
CA GLU A 162 6.77 -5.76 10.55
C GLU A 162 6.09 -6.86 11.38
N GLN A 163 4.76 -6.95 11.34
CA GLN A 163 4.03 -8.03 12.01
C GLN A 163 4.39 -9.40 11.43
N THR A 164 4.44 -9.54 10.10
CA THR A 164 4.88 -10.78 9.44
C THR A 164 6.31 -11.14 9.83
N ARG A 165 7.21 -10.15 9.90
CA ARG A 165 8.60 -10.36 10.32
C ARG A 165 8.69 -10.88 11.74
N ARG A 166 7.96 -10.27 12.68
CA ARG A 166 7.90 -10.70 14.08
C ARG A 166 7.32 -12.11 14.21
N MET A 167 6.26 -12.42 13.47
CA MET A 167 5.69 -13.77 13.46
C MET A 167 6.72 -14.81 13.00
N LYS A 168 7.48 -14.52 11.94
CA LYS A 168 8.54 -15.40 11.46
C LYS A 168 9.61 -15.63 12.52
N GLN A 169 10.05 -14.57 13.19
CA GLN A 169 11.04 -14.68 14.28
C GLN A 169 10.52 -15.53 15.44
N ASN A 170 9.28 -15.31 15.89
CA ASN A 170 8.69 -16.12 16.95
C ASN A 170 8.60 -17.60 16.55
N ILE A 171 8.25 -17.90 15.30
CA ILE A 171 8.22 -19.28 14.80
C ILE A 171 9.62 -19.91 14.86
N GLU A 172 10.65 -19.19 14.40
CA GLU A 172 12.04 -19.66 14.46
C GLU A 172 12.50 -19.91 15.91
N GLU A 173 12.17 -19.02 16.84
CA GLU A 173 12.46 -19.17 18.27
C GLU A 173 11.75 -20.38 18.91
N HIS A 174 10.47 -20.59 18.56
CA HIS A 174 9.72 -21.74 19.04
C HIS A 174 10.31 -23.05 18.52
N PHE A 175 10.63 -23.14 17.23
CA PHE A 175 11.25 -24.35 16.66
C PHE A 175 12.63 -24.62 17.24
N LYS A 176 13.43 -23.56 17.47
CA LYS A 176 14.71 -23.71 18.18
C LYS A 176 14.51 -24.29 19.58
N THR A 177 13.58 -23.73 20.36
CA THR A 177 13.28 -24.22 21.71
C THR A 177 12.83 -25.67 21.70
N ILE A 178 12.00 -26.07 20.73
CA ILE A 178 11.55 -27.46 20.59
C ILE A 178 12.73 -28.38 20.28
N ASN A 179 13.61 -28.00 19.35
CA ASN A 179 14.79 -28.78 19.00
C ASN A 179 15.75 -28.90 20.19
N ASP A 180 16.05 -27.82 20.89
CA ASP A 180 16.92 -27.82 22.07
C ASP A 180 16.36 -28.80 23.14
N ARG A 181 15.04 -28.83 23.35
CA ARG A 181 14.39 -29.77 24.28
C ARG A 181 14.39 -31.21 23.78
N LEU A 182 14.32 -31.42 22.48
CA LEU A 182 14.40 -32.75 21.89
C LEU A 182 15.83 -33.31 22.02
N ASP A 183 16.83 -32.46 21.82
CA ASP A 183 18.24 -32.80 22.02
C ASP A 183 18.52 -33.13 23.50
N ASP A 184 18.04 -32.31 24.44
CA ASP A 184 18.11 -32.59 25.89
C ASP A 184 17.53 -33.99 26.21
N ALA A 185 16.36 -34.32 25.64
CA ALA A 185 15.70 -35.60 25.86
C ALA A 185 16.46 -36.76 25.21
N HIS A 186 17.02 -36.55 24.02
CA HIS A 186 17.83 -37.55 23.32
C HIS A 186 19.10 -37.88 24.10
N ASP A 187 19.79 -36.86 24.61
CA ASP A 187 20.99 -37.01 25.44
C ASP A 187 20.67 -37.75 26.73
N MET A 188 19.55 -37.43 27.39
CA MET A 188 19.11 -38.12 28.59
C MET A 188 18.85 -39.62 28.33
N ILE A 189 18.21 -39.96 27.21
CA ILE A 189 17.95 -41.36 26.83
C ILE A 189 19.25 -42.08 26.50
N THR A 190 20.15 -41.44 25.73
CA THR A 190 21.41 -42.04 25.27
C THR A 190 22.33 -42.34 26.46
N ASN A 191 22.39 -41.44 27.44
CA ASN A 191 23.24 -41.60 28.61
C ASN A 191 22.59 -42.41 29.73
N PHE A 192 21.30 -42.75 29.63
CA PHE A 192 20.56 -43.46 30.69
C PHE A 192 21.22 -44.79 31.10
N ASP A 193 21.61 -45.59 30.10
CA ASP A 193 22.19 -46.91 30.31
C ASP A 193 23.59 -46.83 30.94
N SER A 194 24.35 -45.77 30.62
CA SER A 194 25.64 -45.51 31.24
C SER A 194 25.46 -45.00 32.68
N ASP A 195 24.66 -43.96 32.86
CA ASP A 195 24.68 -43.18 34.10
C ASP A 195 23.89 -43.86 35.22
N TYR A 196 22.76 -44.47 34.89
CA TYR A 196 21.88 -45.08 35.88
C TYR A 196 22.06 -46.59 35.93
N LYS A 197 21.99 -47.27 34.80
CA LYS A 197 22.03 -48.74 34.77
C LYS A 197 23.41 -49.28 35.15
N ALA A 198 24.51 -48.65 34.70
CA ALA A 198 25.85 -49.07 35.15
C ALA A 198 26.04 -48.80 36.65
N ALA A 199 25.60 -47.65 37.16
CA ALA A 199 25.68 -47.32 38.59
C ALA A 199 24.88 -48.31 39.46
N ILE A 200 23.63 -48.62 39.07
CA ILE A 200 22.78 -49.60 39.76
C ILE A 200 23.43 -50.99 39.72
N THR A 201 23.91 -51.41 38.54
CA THR A 201 24.58 -52.71 38.38
C THR A 201 25.84 -52.81 39.24
N GLY A 202 26.62 -51.72 39.31
CA GLY A 202 27.77 -51.60 40.20
C GLY A 202 27.40 -51.80 41.67
N LYS A 203 26.34 -51.14 42.14
CA LYS A 203 25.84 -51.33 43.52
C LYS A 203 25.39 -52.75 43.81
N PHE A 204 24.70 -53.41 42.88
CA PHE A 204 24.34 -54.82 43.03
C PHE A 204 25.58 -55.72 43.08
N HIS A 205 26.62 -55.42 42.30
CA HIS A 205 27.88 -56.13 42.34
C HIS A 205 28.60 -55.94 43.69
N ASP A 206 28.64 -54.71 44.21
CA ASP A 206 29.21 -54.40 45.53
C ASP A 206 28.51 -55.19 46.64
N ILE A 207 27.17 -55.21 46.62
CA ILE A 207 26.35 -55.99 47.58
C ILE A 207 26.66 -57.48 47.46
N LYS A 208 26.70 -58.02 46.24
CA LYS A 208 27.01 -59.44 46.01
C LYS A 208 28.39 -59.81 46.56
N THR A 209 29.38 -58.97 46.33
CA THR A 209 30.74 -59.16 46.84
C THR A 209 30.78 -59.12 48.36
N ALA A 210 30.11 -58.15 48.98
CA ALA A 210 30.01 -58.06 50.43
C ALA A 210 29.32 -59.30 51.05
N VAL A 211 28.22 -59.77 50.46
CA VAL A 211 27.50 -60.97 50.90
C VAL A 211 28.39 -62.21 50.79
N ASN A 212 29.07 -62.39 49.65
CA ASN A 212 29.98 -63.53 49.45
C ASN A 212 31.12 -63.53 50.48
N ASN A 213 31.69 -62.37 50.78
CA ASN A 213 32.74 -62.24 51.78
C ASN A 213 32.24 -62.65 53.18
N ILE A 214 31.03 -62.21 53.58
CA ILE A 214 30.41 -62.61 54.85
C ILE A 214 30.21 -64.14 54.89
N TYR A 215 29.71 -64.74 53.80
CA TYR A 215 29.56 -66.20 53.72
C TYR A 215 30.90 -66.93 53.87
N SER A 216 31.96 -66.47 53.19
CA SER A 216 33.30 -67.06 53.33
C SER A 216 33.85 -66.92 54.75
N GLN A 217 33.65 -65.78 55.41
CA GLN A 217 34.04 -65.56 56.80
C GLN A 217 33.25 -66.47 57.76
N LEU A 218 31.94 -66.63 57.53
CA LEU A 218 31.09 -67.49 58.33
C LEU A 218 31.50 -68.97 58.17
N ASP A 219 31.82 -69.40 56.96
CA ASP A 219 32.26 -70.78 56.70
C ASP A 219 33.61 -71.06 57.36
N ALA A 220 34.56 -70.12 57.26
CA ALA A 220 35.84 -70.21 57.97
C ALA A 220 35.65 -70.24 59.49
N SER A 221 34.75 -69.43 60.03
CA SER A 221 34.41 -69.45 61.46
C SER A 221 33.76 -70.77 61.87
N LYS A 222 32.87 -71.32 61.03
CA LYS A 222 32.23 -72.62 61.25
C LYS A 222 33.26 -73.75 61.26
N GLU A 223 34.23 -73.73 60.34
CA GLU A 223 35.35 -74.67 60.33
C GLU A 223 36.20 -74.54 61.60
N GLY A 224 36.50 -73.30 62.02
CA GLY A 224 37.23 -73.02 63.26
C GLY A 224 36.52 -73.54 64.51
N VAL A 225 35.22 -73.28 64.64
CA VAL A 225 34.37 -73.82 65.72
C VAL A 225 34.30 -75.34 65.64
N GLY A 226 34.20 -75.93 64.45
CA GLY A 226 34.23 -77.38 64.26
C GLY A 226 35.55 -78.00 64.73
N LYS A 227 36.69 -77.36 64.43
CA LYS A 227 38.01 -77.76 64.94
C LYS A 227 38.08 -77.65 66.47
N LEU A 228 37.56 -76.57 67.04
CA LEU A 228 37.53 -76.35 68.49
C LEU A 228 36.63 -77.38 69.19
N ALA A 229 35.44 -77.63 68.65
CA ALA A 229 34.52 -78.65 69.15
C ALA A 229 35.13 -80.06 69.04
N GLY A 230 35.82 -80.37 67.95
CA GLY A 230 36.56 -81.63 67.79
C GLY A 230 37.79 -81.74 68.70
N TYR A 231 38.39 -80.63 69.10
CA TYR A 231 39.45 -80.59 70.10
C TYR A 231 38.89 -80.81 71.50
N VAL A 232 37.86 -80.06 71.90
CA VAL A 232 37.15 -80.22 73.19
C VAL A 232 36.59 -81.64 73.33
N HIS A 233 36.01 -82.21 72.27
CA HIS A 233 35.52 -83.58 72.29
C HIS A 233 36.65 -84.60 72.50
N ARG A 234 37.82 -84.39 71.87
CA ARG A 234 39.01 -85.24 72.09
C ARG A 234 39.58 -85.11 73.49
N GLU A 235 39.68 -83.90 74.03
CA GLU A 235 40.11 -83.66 75.41
C GLU A 235 39.12 -84.26 76.42
N PHE A 236 37.82 -84.14 76.16
CA PHE A 236 36.79 -84.75 77.00
C PHE A 236 36.86 -86.28 76.97
N GLU A 237 37.04 -86.89 75.79
CA GLU A 237 37.30 -88.33 75.67
C GLU A 237 38.63 -88.74 76.30
N ALA A 238 39.68 -87.90 76.27
CA ALA A 238 40.94 -88.16 76.95
C ALA A 238 40.79 -88.12 78.49
N ILE A 239 40.04 -87.15 79.02
CA ILE A 239 39.68 -87.08 80.44
C ILE A 239 38.85 -88.29 80.84
N LYS A 240 37.83 -88.65 80.05
CA LYS A 240 36.98 -89.83 80.29
C LYS A 240 37.78 -91.13 80.28
N ASN A 241 38.69 -91.32 79.33
CA ASN A 241 39.56 -92.50 79.28
C ASN A 241 40.64 -92.50 80.37
N GLY A 242 41.09 -91.32 80.83
CA GLY A 242 41.95 -91.17 82.00
C GLY A 242 41.23 -91.56 83.30
N VAL A 243 39.94 -91.26 83.40
CA VAL A 243 39.06 -91.65 84.51
C VAL A 243 38.74 -93.16 84.48
N GLU A 244 38.66 -93.79 83.31
CA GLU A 244 38.44 -95.25 83.20
C GLU A 244 39.67 -96.10 83.55
N LYS A 245 40.89 -95.56 83.45
CA LYS A 245 42.12 -96.33 83.73
C LYS A 245 42.55 -96.37 85.21
N ASP A 246 41.90 -95.61 86.09
CA ASP A 246 42.13 -95.66 87.55
C ASP A 246 41.07 -96.46 88.33
N ASN A 247 40.09 -97.07 87.63
CA ASN A 247 39.31 -98.20 88.16
C ASN A 247 39.97 -99.52 87.75
N GLY A 248 41.23 -99.67 88.13
CA GLY A 248 41.83 -100.98 88.22
C GLY A 248 41.07 -101.82 89.25
N SER A 249 40.87 -103.08 88.89
CA SER A 249 40.98 -104.22 89.81
C SER A 249 41.15 -103.86 91.28
N GLY A 250 40.24 -104.37 92.12
CA GLY A 250 40.57 -104.61 93.52
C GLY A 250 41.93 -105.33 93.63
N GLY A 251 42.78 -105.02 94.61
CA GLY A 251 42.49 -104.24 95.80
C GLY A 251 43.71 -103.58 96.43
N GLU A 252 43.35 -102.64 97.31
CA GLU A 252 44.15 -101.93 98.30
C GLU A 252 44.94 -100.69 97.84
N ASN A 253 44.66 -99.58 98.53
CA ASN A 253 45.35 -98.28 98.57
C ASN A 253 44.97 -97.23 97.52
N GLY A 254 44.58 -96.04 98.00
CA GLY A 254 44.64 -94.79 97.23
C GLY A 254 43.38 -93.93 97.25
N GLU A 255 43.12 -93.30 98.39
CA GLU A 255 42.41 -92.02 98.61
C GLU A 255 41.41 -91.52 97.51
N SER A 256 40.12 -91.62 97.84
CA SER A 256 38.96 -91.20 97.03
C SER A 256 39.02 -89.76 96.49
N ILE A 257 38.58 -89.64 95.23
CA ILE A 257 38.60 -88.48 94.32
C ILE A 257 37.67 -87.33 94.74
N GLU A 258 36.82 -87.52 95.76
CA GLU A 258 35.94 -86.47 96.31
C GLU A 258 36.73 -85.26 96.83
N LYS A 259 37.99 -85.46 97.29
CA LYS A 259 38.83 -84.37 97.77
C LYS A 259 39.42 -83.48 96.66
N LYS A 260 39.59 -83.99 95.44
CA LYS A 260 40.18 -83.23 94.32
C LYS A 260 39.16 -82.37 93.56
N TRP A 261 37.87 -82.68 93.70
CA TRP A 261 36.78 -81.88 93.13
C TRP A 261 36.49 -80.61 93.96
N GLU A 262 36.65 -80.67 95.28
CA GLU A 262 36.50 -79.49 96.15
C GLU A 262 37.59 -78.44 95.92
N ASP A 263 38.84 -78.84 95.69
CA ASP A 263 39.95 -77.91 95.41
C ASP A 263 39.80 -77.19 94.05
N LEU A 264 39.16 -77.83 93.07
CA LEU A 264 38.84 -77.25 91.76
C LEU A 264 37.67 -76.24 91.82
N GLN A 265 36.70 -76.46 92.72
CA GLN A 265 35.66 -75.46 92.98
C GLN A 265 36.19 -74.22 93.70
N GLY A 266 37.28 -74.34 94.48
CA GLY A 266 37.95 -73.22 95.14
C GLY A 266 38.68 -72.27 94.18
N HIS A 267 39.23 -72.77 93.07
CA HIS A 267 40.03 -71.96 92.12
C HIS A 267 39.19 -71.20 91.07
N ILE A 268 37.92 -71.58 90.86
CA ILE A 268 37.03 -70.95 89.87
C ILE A 268 36.20 -69.80 90.47
N ARG A 269 36.25 -69.60 91.79
CA ARG A 269 35.60 -68.49 92.50
C ARG A 269 36.56 -67.36 92.96
N GLY A 270 37.71 -67.23 92.30
CA GLY A 270 38.59 -66.05 92.33
C GLY A 270 38.69 -65.41 90.96
#